data_AF-A0A522X8M2-F1
#
_entry.id   AF-A0A522X8M2-F1
#
_cell.length_a   1.000
_cell.length_b   1.000
_cell.length_c   1.000
_cell.angle_alpha   90.00
_cell.angle_beta   90.00
_cell.angle_gamma   90.00
#
_symmetry.space_group_name_H-M   'P 1'
#
loop_
_entity.id
_entity.type
_entity.pdbx_description
1 polymer ?
#
loop_
_entity_poly.entity_id
_entity_poly.type
_entity_poly.pdbx_seq_one_letter_code
_entity_poly.pdbx_strand_id
1 'polypeptide(L)'
;MVLAPWRTHLSGALHRNRSLIYARYFQLATVRADGTPANRTVVFRGFAEGDRLQMITDRRSAKMHDIAENGQAEACWYFPKTREQFRLGGPLIAVSETCQDEGLQQLRSHLWRQISDNARSGFAWPEPGGDRATMEAFQVPPPNPETPLDSFTLLLLEPLRVDWLTLRGEP
;
A
#
# COMPACT_ATOMS: atom_id res chain seq x y z
N MET A 1 -7.52 22.15 2.27
CA MET A 1 -6.09 21.95 1.98
C MET A 1 -5.94 21.88 0.46
N VAL A 2 -4.94 22.56 -0.12
CA VAL A 2 -4.71 22.53 -1.58
C VAL A 2 -4.02 21.21 -1.92
N LEU A 3 -4.55 20.44 -2.88
CA LEU A 3 -3.95 19.19 -3.33
C LEU A 3 -2.60 19.45 -4.01
N ALA A 4 -1.63 18.57 -3.82
CA ALA A 4 -0.36 18.66 -4.53
C ALA A 4 -0.57 18.63 -6.07
N PRO A 5 0.22 19.38 -6.86
CA PRO A 5 0.03 19.48 -8.31
C PRO A 5 0.01 18.14 -9.06
N TRP A 6 0.81 17.17 -8.60
CA TRP A 6 0.91 15.84 -9.21
C TRP A 6 -0.35 14.97 -9.01
N ARG A 7 -1.22 15.30 -8.04
CA ARG A 7 -2.41 14.50 -7.71
C ARG A 7 -3.38 14.43 -8.87
N THR A 8 -3.56 15.53 -9.60
CA THR A 8 -4.43 15.58 -10.77
C THR A 8 -3.91 14.68 -11.89
N HIS A 9 -2.59 14.65 -12.11
CA HIS A 9 -1.96 13.81 -13.12
C HIS A 9 -2.12 12.32 -12.80
N LEU A 10 -1.81 11.92 -11.55
CA LEU A 10 -1.97 10.53 -11.12
C LEU A 10 -3.45 10.08 -11.16
N SER A 11 -4.37 10.96 -10.77
CA SER A 11 -5.81 10.67 -10.84
C SER A 11 -6.29 10.52 -12.28
N GLY A 12 -5.77 11.34 -13.20
CA GLY A 12 -6.01 11.21 -14.64
C GLY A 12 -5.48 9.89 -15.21
N ALA A 13 -4.27 9.48 -14.80
CA ALA A 13 -3.66 8.20 -15.20
C ALA A 13 -4.51 7.01 -14.73
N LEU A 14 -4.90 7.01 -13.46
CA LEU A 14 -5.83 6.04 -12.86
C LEU A 14 -7.15 5.96 -13.65
N HIS A 15 -7.77 7.10 -13.94
CA HIS A 15 -9.04 7.14 -14.67
C HIS A 15 -8.92 6.57 -16.08
N ARG A 16 -7.87 6.93 -16.82
CA ARG A 16 -7.64 6.44 -18.19
C ARG A 16 -7.36 4.94 -18.22
N ASN A 17 -6.73 4.40 -17.18
CA ASN A 17 -6.39 2.98 -17.02
C ASN A 17 -7.42 2.18 -16.21
N ARG A 18 -8.59 2.75 -15.84
CA ARG A 18 -9.58 2.11 -14.95
C ARG A 18 -10.12 0.75 -15.40
N SER A 19 -10.03 0.44 -16.70
CA SER A 19 -10.41 -0.86 -17.26
C SER A 19 -9.38 -1.97 -16.96
N LEU A 20 -8.19 -1.61 -16.48
CA LEU A 20 -7.11 -2.53 -16.13
C LEU A 20 -7.03 -2.61 -14.61
N ILE A 21 -7.52 -3.71 -14.03
CA ILE A 21 -7.53 -3.91 -12.57
C ILE A 21 -6.11 -3.74 -11.98
N TYR A 22 -5.11 -4.27 -12.69
CA TYR A 22 -3.71 -4.22 -12.32
C TYR A 22 -3.06 -2.83 -12.47
N ALA A 23 -3.71 -1.84 -13.10
CA ALA A 23 -3.21 -0.47 -13.09
C ALA A 23 -3.28 0.19 -11.70
N ARG A 24 -3.95 -0.45 -10.74
CA ARG A 24 -3.92 -0.08 -9.32
C ARG A 24 -2.72 -0.68 -8.57
N TYR A 25 -1.93 -1.53 -9.22
CA TYR A 25 -0.79 -2.19 -8.60
C TYR A 25 0.47 -1.37 -8.90
N PHE A 26 1.33 -1.23 -7.90
CA PHE A 26 2.61 -0.56 -8.05
C PHE A 26 3.70 -1.26 -7.23
N GLN A 27 4.95 -1.00 -7.57
CA GLN A 27 6.10 -1.56 -6.88
C GLN A 27 6.50 -0.63 -5.73
N LEU A 28 6.68 -1.18 -4.53
CA LEU A 28 7.15 -0.43 -3.35
C LEU A 28 8.55 -0.90 -2.97
N ALA A 29 9.53 -0.04 -3.21
CA ALA A 29 10.91 -0.25 -2.79
C ALA A 29 11.11 0.20 -1.34
N THR A 30 11.74 -0.65 -0.53
CA THR A 30 12.20 -0.36 0.84
C THR A 30 13.67 -0.76 0.97
N VAL A 31 14.31 -0.36 2.07
CA VAL A 31 15.69 -0.72 2.39
C VAL A 31 15.67 -1.64 3.60
N ARG A 32 16.32 -2.80 3.50
CA ARG A 32 16.48 -3.74 4.63
C ARG A 32 17.48 -3.17 5.65
N ALA A 33 17.49 -3.75 6.85
CA ALA A 33 18.44 -3.38 7.91
C ALA A 33 19.92 -3.50 7.48
N ASP A 34 20.24 -4.41 6.56
CA ASP A 34 21.59 -4.60 6.00
C ASP A 34 21.94 -3.60 4.87
N GLY A 35 21.06 -2.64 4.57
CA GLY A 35 21.22 -1.65 3.52
C GLY A 35 20.85 -2.14 2.12
N THR A 36 20.49 -3.42 1.94
CA THR A 36 20.10 -3.94 0.63
C THR A 36 18.67 -3.55 0.25
N PRO A 37 18.36 -3.38 -1.05
CA PRO A 37 17.02 -3.04 -1.50
C PRO A 37 16.09 -4.26 -1.42
N ALA A 38 14.83 -4.01 -1.08
CA ALA A 38 13.75 -4.96 -1.22
C ALA A 38 12.62 -4.32 -2.04
N ASN A 39 11.96 -5.10 -2.91
CA ASN A 39 10.90 -4.60 -3.75
C ASN A 39 9.78 -5.63 -3.89
N ARG A 40 8.54 -5.15 -3.97
CA ARG A 40 7.34 -5.99 -4.10
C ARG A 40 6.18 -5.19 -4.65
N THR A 41 5.21 -5.88 -5.23
CA THR A 41 3.95 -5.28 -5.67
C THR A 41 3.02 -5.05 -4.48
N VAL A 42 2.40 -3.88 -4.42
CA VAL A 42 1.32 -3.51 -3.48
C VAL A 42 0.14 -2.95 -4.26
N VAL A 43 -1.03 -2.90 -3.61
CA VAL A 43 -2.27 -2.40 -4.22
C VAL A 43 -2.59 -1.03 -3.68
N PHE A 44 -2.78 -0.07 -4.57
CA PHE A 44 -3.30 1.26 -4.25
C PHE A 44 -4.76 1.18 -3.78
N ARG A 45 -5.00 1.64 -2.55
CA ARG A 45 -6.30 1.58 -1.86
C ARG A 45 -7.01 2.93 -1.78
N GLY A 46 -6.52 3.95 -2.47
CA GLY A 46 -7.07 5.30 -2.43
C GLY A 46 -6.11 6.28 -1.78
N PHE A 47 -6.53 7.53 -1.67
CA PHE A 47 -5.78 8.57 -0.97
C PHE A 47 -6.37 8.78 0.42
N ALA A 48 -5.52 8.99 1.41
CA ALA A 48 -5.96 9.51 2.71
C ALA A 48 -6.13 11.04 2.63
N GLU A 49 -6.36 11.70 3.75
CA GLU A 49 -6.33 13.16 3.81
C GLU A 49 -5.02 13.73 3.23
N GLY A 50 -5.14 14.86 2.54
CA GLY A 50 -4.07 15.41 1.72
C GLY A 50 -3.75 14.51 0.54
N ASP A 51 -2.50 14.07 0.44
CA ASP A 51 -1.97 13.43 -0.76
C ASP A 51 -1.34 12.05 -0.50
N ARG A 52 -1.57 11.48 0.69
CA ARG A 52 -0.95 10.20 1.06
C ARG A 52 -1.59 9.02 0.34
N LEU A 53 -0.79 8.11 -0.19
CA LEU A 53 -1.26 6.90 -0.85
C LEU A 53 -1.51 5.82 0.20
N GLN A 54 -2.70 5.22 0.18
CA GLN A 54 -3.08 4.13 1.07
C GLN A 54 -2.73 2.77 0.48
N MET A 55 -2.20 1.90 1.32
CA MET A 55 -1.97 0.47 1.08
C MET A 55 -2.36 -0.31 2.34
N ILE A 56 -2.45 -1.64 2.21
CA ILE A 56 -2.60 -2.53 3.36
C ILE A 56 -1.44 -3.51 3.36
N THR A 57 -0.99 -3.91 4.55
CA THR A 57 0.05 -4.92 4.72
C THR A 57 -0.17 -5.69 6.02
N ASP A 58 0.32 -6.92 6.05
CA ASP A 58 0.37 -7.70 7.27
C ASP A 58 1.54 -7.20 8.15
N ARG A 59 1.25 -6.90 9.42
CA ARG A 59 2.23 -6.46 10.44
C ARG A 59 3.40 -7.44 10.56
N ARG A 60 3.13 -8.73 10.35
CA ARG A 60 4.07 -9.84 10.50
C ARG A 60 5.05 -9.97 9.33
N SER A 61 4.77 -9.31 8.21
CA SER A 61 5.59 -9.44 7.01
C SER A 61 6.97 -8.79 7.15
N ALA A 62 7.98 -9.35 6.46
CA ALA A 62 9.36 -8.85 6.49
C ALA A 62 9.49 -7.34 6.20
N LYS A 63 8.68 -6.79 5.29
CA LYS A 63 8.73 -5.36 4.96
C LYS A 63 8.42 -4.45 6.16
N MET A 64 7.69 -4.94 7.16
CA MET A 64 7.40 -4.14 8.36
C MET A 64 8.63 -3.98 9.25
N HIS A 65 9.54 -4.95 9.22
CA HIS A 65 10.85 -4.81 9.84
C HIS A 65 11.71 -3.80 9.07
N ASP A 66 11.74 -3.89 7.73
CA ASP A 66 12.42 -2.89 6.87
C ASP A 66 11.94 -1.46 7.20
N ILE A 67 10.61 -1.27 7.29
CA ILE A 67 9.98 0.04 7.52
C ILE A 67 10.24 0.57 8.94
N ALA A 68 10.32 -0.31 9.94
CA ALA A 68 10.62 0.07 11.31
C ALA A 68 12.05 0.59 11.46
N GLU A 69 13.00 -0.02 10.75
CA GLU A 69 14.41 0.41 10.74
C GLU A 69 14.63 1.64 9.85
N ASN A 70 13.99 1.66 8.68
CA ASN A 70 14.07 2.77 7.73
C ASN A 70 12.72 3.01 7.06
N GLY A 71 12.00 4.02 7.54
CA GLY A 71 10.70 4.41 7.02
C GLY A 71 10.72 5.02 5.62
N GLN A 72 11.87 5.20 4.96
CA GLN A 72 11.94 5.77 3.62
C GLN A 72 11.60 4.72 2.55
N ALA A 73 10.75 5.10 1.60
CA ALA A 73 10.39 4.25 0.48
C ALA A 73 10.26 5.03 -0.83
N GLU A 74 10.24 4.29 -1.93
CA GLU A 74 9.88 4.81 -3.24
C GLU A 74 8.88 3.87 -3.92
N ALA A 75 7.74 4.43 -4.33
CA ALA A 75 6.79 3.74 -5.20
C ALA A 75 7.21 3.96 -6.66
N CYS A 76 7.28 2.89 -7.45
CA CYS A 76 7.36 2.96 -8.90
C CYS A 76 6.05 2.43 -9.49
N TRP A 77 5.39 3.26 -10.29
CA TRP A 77 4.04 2.98 -10.76
C TRP A 77 3.90 3.27 -12.25
N TYR A 78 3.85 2.20 -13.04
CA TYR A 78 3.66 2.28 -14.48
C TYR A 78 2.19 2.10 -14.88
N PHE A 79 1.72 2.95 -15.80
CA PHE A 79 0.36 2.94 -16.35
C PHE A 79 0.37 2.50 -17.82
N PRO A 80 0.00 1.24 -18.13
CA PRO A 80 0.28 0.65 -19.44
C PRO A 80 -0.45 1.30 -20.61
N LYS A 81 -1.73 1.70 -20.42
CA LYS A 81 -2.53 2.25 -21.53
C LYS A 81 -2.02 3.61 -21.98
N THR A 82 -1.56 4.42 -21.03
CA THR A 82 -1.13 5.80 -21.27
C THR A 82 0.39 5.91 -21.41
N ARG A 83 1.14 4.85 -21.08
CA ARG A 83 2.60 4.78 -21.13
C ARG A 83 3.24 5.91 -20.32
N GLU A 84 2.78 6.07 -19.09
CA GLU A 84 3.32 7.02 -18.12
C GLU A 84 3.78 6.29 -16.86
N GLN A 85 4.78 6.85 -16.18
CA GLN A 85 5.36 6.31 -14.95
C GLN A 85 5.39 7.40 -13.89
N PHE A 86 4.97 7.05 -12.68
CA PHE A 86 5.15 7.88 -11.50
C PHE A 86 6.13 7.20 -10.54
N ARG A 87 7.16 7.93 -10.13
CA ARG A 87 8.03 7.57 -9.01
C ARG A 87 7.73 8.50 -7.85
N LEU A 88 7.22 7.97 -6.74
CA LEU A 88 6.82 8.74 -5.57
C LEU A 88 7.68 8.34 -4.38
N GLY A 89 8.55 9.22 -3.93
CA GLY A 89 9.47 8.98 -2.82
C GLY A 89 9.09 9.75 -1.57
N GLY A 90 9.19 9.11 -0.41
CA GLY A 90 8.91 9.74 0.88
C GLY A 90 8.79 8.73 2.03
N PRO A 91 8.46 9.22 3.23
CA PRO A 91 8.29 8.35 4.38
C PRO A 91 7.01 7.52 4.31
N LEU A 92 7.08 6.35 4.91
CA LEU A 92 5.96 5.47 5.20
C LEU A 92 5.49 5.66 6.65
N ILE A 93 4.17 5.71 6.82
CA ILE A 93 3.52 5.74 8.13
C ILE A 93 2.74 4.45 8.28
N ALA A 94 3.14 3.62 9.25
CA ALA A 94 2.45 2.39 9.61
C ALA A 94 1.42 2.66 10.71
N VAL A 95 0.17 2.34 10.43
CA VAL A 95 -0.95 2.44 11.38
C VAL A 95 -1.35 1.02 11.75
N SER A 96 -0.79 0.56 12.86
CA SER A 96 -1.11 -0.72 13.50
C SER A 96 -2.19 -0.53 14.56
N GLU A 97 -2.58 -1.59 15.25
CA GLU A 97 -3.46 -1.56 16.42
C GLU A 97 -2.95 -0.69 17.57
N THR A 98 -1.62 -0.51 17.70
CA THR A 98 -1.01 0.31 18.77
C THR A 98 -0.92 1.80 18.43
N CYS A 99 -1.31 2.24 17.24
CA CYS A 99 -1.27 3.66 16.87
C CYS A 99 -2.22 4.47 17.76
N GLN A 100 -1.70 5.54 18.37
CA GLN A 100 -2.44 6.37 19.34
C GLN A 100 -3.24 7.50 18.67
N ASP A 101 -3.00 7.75 17.37
CA ASP A 101 -3.72 8.78 16.62
C ASP A 101 -5.12 8.26 16.26
N GLU A 102 -6.15 8.86 16.86
CA GLU A 102 -7.54 8.47 16.66
C GLU A 102 -8.00 8.61 15.21
N GLY A 103 -7.53 9.65 14.50
CA GLY A 103 -7.89 9.88 13.09
C GLY A 103 -7.30 8.81 12.19
N LEU A 104 -6.04 8.42 12.42
CA LEU A 104 -5.41 7.31 11.72
C LEU A 104 -6.05 5.96 12.06
N GLN A 105 -6.45 5.73 13.31
CA GLN A 105 -7.19 4.52 13.70
C GLN A 105 -8.57 4.43 13.04
N GLN A 106 -9.27 5.56 12.91
CA GLN A 106 -10.54 5.62 12.18
C GLN A 106 -10.32 5.29 10.71
N LEU A 107 -9.25 5.82 10.09
CA LEU A 107 -8.90 5.51 8.70
C LEU A 107 -8.56 4.03 8.51
N ARG A 108 -7.80 3.42 9.42
CA ARG A 108 -7.50 1.98 9.45
C ARG A 108 -8.79 1.16 9.51
N SER A 109 -9.69 1.50 10.43
CA SER A 109 -10.98 0.83 10.60
C SER A 109 -11.92 1.00 9.41
N HIS A 110 -11.91 2.18 8.77
CA HIS A 110 -12.66 2.43 7.55
C HIS A 110 -12.15 1.55 6.40
N LEU A 111 -10.84 1.48 6.20
CA LEU A 111 -10.25 0.70 5.12
C LEU A 111 -10.48 -0.81 5.32
N TRP A 112 -10.42 -1.30 6.57
CA TRP A 112 -10.74 -2.70 6.90
C TRP A 112 -12.17 -3.10 6.49
N ARG A 113 -13.15 -2.23 6.73
CA ARG A 113 -14.55 -2.46 6.31
C ARG A 113 -14.70 -2.55 4.79
N GLN A 114 -13.91 -1.77 4.06
CA GLN A 114 -13.99 -1.67 2.60
C GLN A 114 -13.36 -2.83 1.83
N ILE A 115 -12.42 -3.57 2.43
CA ILE A 115 -11.80 -4.71 1.75
C ILE A 115 -12.76 -5.92 1.69
N SER A 116 -12.52 -6.85 0.78
CA SER A 116 -13.35 -8.04 0.65
C SER A 116 -13.08 -9.05 1.77
N ASP A 117 -14.01 -9.97 2.00
CA ASP A 117 -13.82 -11.08 2.94
C ASP A 117 -12.59 -11.93 2.63
N ASN A 118 -12.32 -12.16 1.34
CA ASN A 118 -11.12 -12.87 0.90
C ASN A 118 -9.84 -12.10 1.29
N ALA A 119 -9.84 -10.76 1.15
CA ALA A 119 -8.72 -9.94 1.56
C ALA A 119 -8.55 -9.92 3.10
N ARG A 120 -9.65 -9.85 3.87
CA ARG A 120 -9.61 -9.95 5.34
C ARG A 120 -9.06 -11.29 5.82
N SER A 121 -9.48 -12.39 5.19
CA SER A 121 -9.06 -13.75 5.54
C SER A 121 -7.54 -13.93 5.44
N GLY A 122 -6.90 -13.25 4.47
CA GLY A 122 -5.44 -13.24 4.33
C GLY A 122 -4.69 -12.75 5.58
N PHE A 123 -5.30 -11.90 6.41
CA PHE A 123 -4.71 -11.42 7.67
C PHE A 123 -4.87 -12.41 8.83
N ALA A 124 -5.74 -13.41 8.68
CA ALA A 124 -5.92 -14.51 9.64
C ALA A 124 -5.13 -15.77 9.26
N TRP A 125 -4.43 -15.77 8.13
CA TRP A 125 -3.59 -16.88 7.69
C TRP A 125 -2.33 -17.05 8.57
N PRO A 126 -1.67 -18.23 8.46
CA PRO A 126 -0.39 -18.49 9.12
C PRO A 126 0.68 -17.45 8.80
N GLU A 127 1.76 -17.48 9.57
CA GLU A 127 2.87 -16.54 9.51
C GLU A 127 3.43 -16.38 8.08
N PRO A 128 3.44 -15.15 7.52
CA PRO A 128 3.94 -14.93 6.17
C PRO A 128 5.47 -15.13 6.12
N GLY A 129 5.92 -16.03 5.24
CA GLY A 129 7.35 -16.31 5.04
C GLY A 129 7.93 -17.37 5.98
N GLY A 130 7.10 -17.96 6.86
CA GLY A 130 7.46 -19.16 7.61
C GLY A 130 7.33 -20.45 6.79
N ASP A 131 7.52 -21.59 7.46
CA ASP A 131 7.32 -22.91 6.86
C ASP A 131 5.89 -23.07 6.32
N ARG A 132 5.76 -23.82 5.22
CA ARG A 132 4.48 -24.01 4.55
C ARG A 132 3.53 -24.82 5.43
N ALA A 133 2.51 -24.15 5.98
CA ALA A 133 1.41 -24.80 6.68
C ALA A 133 0.56 -25.68 5.75
N THR A 134 -0.24 -26.57 6.35
CA THR A 134 -1.20 -27.41 5.62
C THR A 134 -2.35 -26.58 5.05
N MET A 135 -3.10 -27.14 4.09
CA MET A 135 -4.17 -26.41 3.41
C MET A 135 -5.30 -25.98 4.36
N GLU A 136 -5.57 -26.78 5.39
CA GLU A 136 -6.62 -26.54 6.38
C GLU A 136 -6.36 -25.24 7.16
N ALA A 137 -5.09 -24.89 7.37
CA ALA A 137 -4.71 -23.64 8.06
C ALA A 137 -5.09 -22.37 7.29
N PHE A 138 -5.39 -22.48 5.99
CA PHE A 138 -5.84 -21.37 5.14
C PHE A 138 -7.37 -21.32 5.00
N GLN A 139 -8.09 -22.33 5.49
CA GLN A 139 -9.56 -22.41 5.47
C GLN A 139 -10.15 -21.75 6.72
N VAL A 140 -9.88 -20.45 6.89
CA VAL A 140 -10.40 -19.66 8.00
C VAL A 140 -11.72 -18.99 7.62
N PRO A 141 -12.71 -18.91 8.54
CA PRO A 141 -13.90 -18.09 8.29
C PRO A 141 -13.48 -16.61 8.16
N PRO A 142 -14.20 -15.82 7.33
CA PRO A 142 -13.92 -14.40 7.20
C PRO A 142 -13.95 -13.69 8.56
N PRO A 143 -12.91 -12.92 8.90
CA PRO A 143 -12.89 -12.08 10.10
C PRO A 143 -14.03 -11.05 10.12
N ASN A 144 -14.40 -10.59 11.31
CA ASN A 144 -15.43 -9.56 11.49
C ASN A 144 -15.08 -8.28 10.70
N PRO A 145 -15.95 -7.79 9.80
CA PRO A 145 -15.69 -6.59 9.01
C PRO A 145 -15.60 -5.31 9.84
N GLU A 146 -16.17 -5.25 11.05
CA GLU A 146 -16.19 -4.04 11.88
C GLU A 146 -14.95 -3.88 12.76
N THR A 147 -14.18 -4.96 12.99
CA THR A 147 -13.04 -4.96 13.90
C THR A 147 -11.77 -5.44 13.18
N PRO A 148 -10.82 -4.54 12.87
CA PRO A 148 -9.59 -4.94 12.20
C PRO A 148 -8.71 -5.80 13.09
N LEU A 149 -8.18 -6.89 12.54
CA LEU A 149 -7.23 -7.78 13.24
C LEU A 149 -5.91 -7.06 13.53
N ASP A 150 -5.17 -7.46 14.57
CA ASP A 150 -3.87 -6.87 14.93
C ASP A 150 -2.83 -7.00 13.81
N SER A 151 -2.90 -8.08 13.03
CA SER A 151 -2.09 -8.28 11.82
C SER A 151 -2.40 -7.28 10.71
N PHE A 152 -3.59 -6.67 10.69
CA PHE A 152 -3.96 -5.68 9.69
C PHE A 152 -3.29 -4.33 9.96
N THR A 153 -2.40 -3.91 9.07
CA THR A 153 -1.76 -2.60 9.10
C THR A 153 -2.20 -1.76 7.90
N LEU A 154 -2.70 -0.55 8.17
CA LEU A 154 -2.80 0.50 7.16
C LEU A 154 -1.41 1.09 6.96
N LEU A 155 -0.97 1.19 5.71
CA LEU A 155 0.31 1.80 5.36
C LEU A 155 0.06 3.01 4.48
N LEU A 156 0.62 4.15 4.87
CA LEU A 156 0.52 5.41 4.11
C LEU A 156 1.89 5.78 3.57
N LEU A 157 2.00 6.03 2.27
CA LEU A 157 3.14 6.73 1.70
C LEU A 157 2.82 8.21 1.62
N GLU A 158 3.67 9.07 2.19
CA GLU A 158 3.58 10.52 2.09
C GLU A 158 4.60 11.02 1.05
N PRO A 159 4.19 11.32 -0.20
CA PRO A 159 5.14 11.69 -1.24
C PRO A 159 5.75 13.07 -0.97
N LEU A 160 7.07 13.12 -0.84
CA LEU A 160 7.85 14.36 -0.76
C LEU A 160 8.51 14.70 -2.10
N ARG A 161 8.82 13.68 -2.90
CA ARG A 161 9.34 13.81 -4.27
C ARG A 161 8.46 13.03 -5.24
N VAL A 162 8.17 13.61 -6.39
CA VAL A 162 7.45 12.94 -7.48
C VAL A 162 8.16 13.20 -8.80
N ASP A 163 8.52 12.12 -9.47
CA ASP A 163 9.05 12.11 -10.84
C ASP A 163 7.99 11.47 -11.74
N TRP A 164 7.51 12.24 -12.73
CA TRP A 164 6.47 11.82 -13.66
C TRP A 164 7.03 11.81 -15.09
N LEU A 165 7.17 10.60 -15.63
CA LEU A 165 7.64 10.36 -16.98
C LEU A 165 6.45 10.02 -17.89
N THR A 166 6.35 10.70 -19.03
CA THR A 166 5.36 10.40 -20.08
C THR A 166 6.08 9.96 -21.35
N LEU A 167 5.81 8.73 -21.82
CA LEU A 167 6.43 8.19 -23.03
C LEU A 167 5.63 8.51 -24.31
N ARG A 168 4.49 9.17 -24.18
CA ARG A 168 3.68 9.69 -25.31
C ARG A 168 3.89 11.20 -25.40
N GLY A 169 4.73 11.63 -26.34
CA GLY A 169 5.05 13.03 -26.60
C GLY A 169 6.34 13.12 -27.42
N GLU A 170 6.58 14.27 -28.05
CA GLU A 170 7.94 14.64 -28.45
C GLU A 170 8.61 15.30 -27.24
N PRO A 171 9.90 14.99 -26.95
CA PRO A 171 10.62 15.48 -25.77
C PRO A 171 10.77 17.00 -25.73
#